data_AF-A0A821G3N1-F1
#
_entry.id   AF-A0A821G3N1-F1
#
_cell.length_a   1.000
_cell.length_b   1.000
_cell.length_c   1.000
_cell.angle_alpha   90.00
_cell.angle_beta   90.00
_cell.angle_gamma   90.00
#
_symmetry.space_group_name_H-M   'P 1'
#
loop_
_entity.id
_entity.type
_entity.pdbx_description
1 polymer ?
#
loop_
_entity_poly.entity_id
_entity_poly.type
_entity_poly.pdbx_seq_one_letter_code
_entity_poly.pdbx_strand_id
1 'polypeptide(L)'
;AESIIEALDIWREEKLKLAEHEATQKALEKEMPSPPRHIMLQALGSGYTAERFVLESLRKISARIHHGVLTSSHQYLNIVEQLRTRCMDTVEKLRNNVGFNLAGLKLIRRQIEEQNDVILFADATQKLTSNEAKKRKKRKIISCYFDY
;
A
#
# COMPACT_ATOMS: atom_id res chain seq x y z
N ALA A 1 2.28 -22.81 3.91
CA ALA A 1 3.69 -22.62 4.27
C ALA A 1 4.58 -22.68 3.03
N GLU A 2 4.48 -23.73 2.21
CA GLU A 2 5.26 -23.91 0.96
C GLU A 2 5.20 -22.72 0.00
N SER A 3 4.01 -22.12 -0.20
CA SER A 3 3.85 -20.92 -1.05
C SER A 3 4.62 -19.67 -0.57
N ILE A 4 4.89 -19.50 0.74
CA ILE A 4 5.73 -18.38 1.23
C ILE A 4 7.20 -18.67 0.97
N ILE A 5 7.61 -19.91 1.18
CA ILE A 5 9.01 -20.32 1.01
C ILE A 5 9.41 -20.10 -0.45
N GLU A 6 8.60 -20.58 -1.39
CA GLU A 6 8.78 -20.33 -2.82
C GLU A 6 8.82 -18.83 -3.15
N ALA A 7 7.91 -18.03 -2.58
CA ALA A 7 7.91 -16.59 -2.81
C ALA A 7 9.16 -15.88 -2.27
N LEU A 8 9.66 -16.30 -1.11
CA LEU A 8 10.89 -15.77 -0.52
C LEU A 8 12.14 -16.18 -1.29
N ASP A 9 12.15 -17.38 -1.86
CA ASP A 9 13.27 -17.89 -2.66
C ASP A 9 13.35 -17.14 -3.98
N ILE A 10 12.22 -16.95 -4.67
CA ILE A 10 12.14 -16.09 -5.87
C ILE A 10 12.62 -14.67 -5.57
N TRP A 11 12.20 -14.09 -4.43
CA TRP A 11 12.63 -12.74 -4.04
C TRP A 11 14.13 -12.66 -3.77
N ARG A 12 14.70 -13.65 -3.08
CA ARG A 12 16.14 -13.71 -2.81
C ARG A 12 16.94 -13.83 -4.10
N GLU A 13 16.51 -14.69 -5.02
CA GLU A 13 17.14 -14.83 -6.33
C GLU A 13 17.10 -13.54 -7.16
N GLU A 14 15.95 -12.84 -7.19
CA GLU A 14 15.87 -11.55 -7.88
C GLU A 14 16.80 -10.50 -7.24
N LYS A 15 16.86 -10.43 -5.91
CA LYS A 15 17.76 -9.48 -5.22
C LYS A 15 19.23 -9.79 -5.45
N LEU A 16 19.61 -11.06 -5.49
CA LEU A 16 20.98 -11.47 -5.78
C LEU A 16 21.40 -11.06 -7.20
N LYS A 17 20.56 -11.38 -8.20
CA LYS A 17 20.82 -11.02 -9.60
C LYS A 17 20.93 -9.51 -9.81
N LEU A 18 20.10 -8.73 -9.11
CA LEU A 18 20.16 -7.28 -9.15
C LEU A 18 21.45 -6.73 -8.51
N ALA A 19 21.89 -7.30 -7.38
CA ALA A 19 23.12 -6.90 -6.72
C ALA A 19 24.38 -7.25 -7.54
N GLU A 20 24.41 -8.43 -8.14
CA GLU A 20 25.49 -8.85 -9.05
C GLU A 20 25.52 -7.96 -10.31
N HIS A 21 24.36 -7.61 -10.85
CA HIS A 21 24.26 -6.68 -11.98
C HIS A 21 24.75 -5.27 -11.60
N GLU A 22 24.36 -4.76 -10.43
CA GLU A 22 24.82 -3.46 -9.95
C GLU A 22 26.35 -3.43 -9.74
N ALA A 23 26.91 -4.49 -9.15
CA ALA A 23 28.35 -4.63 -8.94
C ALA A 23 29.12 -4.69 -10.27
N THR A 24 28.61 -5.46 -11.24
CA THR A 24 29.23 -5.58 -12.57
C THR A 24 29.07 -4.30 -13.41
N GLN A 25 27.92 -3.63 -13.35
CA GLN A 25 27.69 -2.35 -14.02
C GLN A 25 28.60 -1.24 -13.47
N LYS A 26 28.79 -1.20 -12.15
CA LYS A 26 29.71 -0.27 -11.49
C LYS A 26 31.18 -0.57 -11.80
N ALA A 27 31.54 -1.85 -11.97
CA ALA A 27 32.90 -2.26 -12.31
C ALA A 27 33.25 -2.00 -13.79
N LEU A 28 32.27 -2.02 -14.69
CA LEU A 28 32.49 -1.94 -16.14
C LEU A 28 32.26 -0.55 -16.74
N GLU A 29 31.74 0.41 -15.97
CA GLU A 29 31.34 1.77 -16.43
C GLU A 29 30.56 1.76 -17.76
N LYS A 30 29.80 0.68 -18.02
CA LYS A 30 29.05 0.46 -19.26
C LYS A 30 27.65 -0.05 -18.94
N GLU A 31 26.66 0.48 -19.64
CA GLU A 31 25.27 0.01 -19.52
C GLU A 31 25.15 -1.43 -20.02
N MET A 32 24.83 -2.35 -19.10
CA MET A 32 24.55 -3.75 -19.41
C MET A 32 23.05 -3.99 -19.53
N PRO A 33 22.63 -4.98 -20.33
CA PRO A 33 21.23 -5.36 -20.41
C PRO A 33 20.73 -5.87 -19.05
N SER A 34 19.55 -5.42 -18.67
CA SER A 34 18.89 -5.81 -17.41
C SER A 34 18.81 -7.33 -17.25
N PRO A 35 19.06 -7.87 -16.04
CA PRO A 35 19.09 -9.30 -15.82
C PRO A 35 17.74 -9.96 -16.13
N PRO A 36 17.74 -11.21 -16.63
CA PRO A 36 16.52 -11.93 -16.96
C PRO A 36 15.67 -12.18 -15.71
N ARG A 37 14.40 -11.78 -15.77
CA ARG A 37 13.42 -11.96 -14.69
C ARG A 37 13.05 -13.43 -14.51
N HIS A 38 12.63 -13.79 -13.29
CA HIS A 38 12.17 -15.13 -12.98
C HIS A 38 10.91 -15.51 -13.79
N ILE A 39 10.81 -16.77 -14.23
CA ILE A 39 9.77 -17.27 -15.14
C ILE A 39 8.36 -17.06 -14.56
N MET A 40 8.19 -17.33 -13.26
CA MET A 40 6.90 -17.13 -12.59
C MET A 40 6.46 -15.66 -12.65
N LEU A 41 7.38 -14.71 -12.48
CA LEU A 41 7.08 -13.28 -12.52
C LEU A 41 6.77 -12.83 -13.95
N GLN A 42 7.46 -13.40 -14.95
CA GLN A 42 7.16 -13.17 -16.36
C GLN A 42 5.74 -13.66 -16.71
N ALA A 43 5.34 -14.83 -16.21
CA ALA A 43 4.01 -15.39 -16.43
C ALA A 43 2.90 -14.55 -15.76
N LEU A 44 3.19 -13.94 -14.61
CA LEU A 44 2.28 -13.02 -13.89
C LEU A 44 2.16 -11.63 -14.53
N GLY A 45 3.09 -11.27 -15.42
CA GLY A 45 3.05 -10.03 -16.22
C GLY A 45 4.18 -9.04 -15.90
N SER A 46 4.45 -8.13 -16.84
CA SER A 46 5.61 -7.21 -16.80
C SER A 46 5.63 -6.21 -15.64
N GLY A 47 4.48 -5.93 -15.02
CA GLY A 47 4.35 -5.03 -13.86
C GLY A 47 4.42 -5.73 -12.50
N TYR A 48 4.66 -7.04 -12.47
CA TYR A 48 4.66 -7.83 -11.24
C TYR A 48 6.10 -8.01 -10.72
N THR A 49 6.40 -7.41 -9.57
CA THR A 49 7.72 -7.51 -8.91
C THR A 49 7.74 -8.65 -7.88
N ALA A 50 8.91 -9.22 -7.55
CA ALA A 50 8.99 -10.21 -6.47
C ALA A 50 8.43 -9.68 -5.13
N GLU A 51 8.63 -8.39 -4.82
CA GLU A 51 8.09 -7.78 -3.60
C GLU A 51 6.55 -7.85 -3.57
N ARG A 52 5.90 -7.66 -4.72
CA ARG A 52 4.45 -7.78 -4.87
C ARG A 52 3.98 -9.24 -4.75
N PHE A 53 4.77 -10.19 -5.25
CA PHE A 53 4.50 -11.62 -5.12
C PHE A 53 4.57 -12.10 -3.67
N VAL A 54 5.62 -11.70 -2.95
CA VAL A 54 5.79 -11.98 -1.52
C VAL A 54 4.65 -11.36 -0.74
N LEU A 55 4.29 -10.10 -1.03
CA LEU A 55 3.20 -9.41 -0.34
C LEU A 55 1.85 -10.11 -0.55
N GLU A 56 1.53 -10.56 -1.76
CA GLU A 56 0.27 -11.28 -2.03
C GLU A 56 0.26 -12.67 -1.38
N SER A 57 1.40 -13.38 -1.40
CA SER A 57 1.56 -14.66 -0.72
C SER A 57 1.40 -14.52 0.80
N LEU A 58 1.97 -13.46 1.38
CA LEU A 58 1.84 -13.14 2.80
C LEU A 58 0.40 -12.73 3.16
N ARG A 59 -0.27 -11.95 2.30
CA ARG A 59 -1.67 -11.54 2.50
C ARG A 59 -2.62 -12.73 2.57
N LYS A 60 -2.37 -13.76 1.77
CA LYS A 60 -3.17 -15.00 1.73
C LYS A 60 -3.04 -15.84 3.02
N ILE A 61 -1.92 -15.73 3.75
CA ILE A 61 -1.61 -16.56 4.93
C ILE A 61 -1.99 -15.87 6.25
N SER A 62 -2.90 -14.89 6.17
CA SER A 62 -3.33 -13.94 7.21
C SER A 62 -3.07 -14.29 8.69
N ALA A 63 -2.72 -13.23 9.43
CA ALA A 63 -2.35 -13.10 10.84
C ALA A 63 -3.06 -13.99 11.89
N ARG A 64 -4.21 -14.61 11.60
CA ARG A 64 -4.91 -15.50 12.55
C ARG A 64 -4.20 -16.84 12.76
N ILE A 65 -3.55 -17.37 11.72
CA ILE A 65 -2.97 -18.73 11.75
C ILE A 65 -1.66 -18.75 12.54
N HIS A 66 -0.90 -17.65 12.54
CA HIS A 66 0.44 -17.58 13.13
C HIS A 66 0.59 -16.63 14.31
N HIS A 67 -0.49 -16.01 14.82
CA HIS A 67 -0.42 -15.08 15.96
C HIS A 67 0.26 -15.71 17.19
N GLY A 68 -0.08 -16.97 17.52
CA GLY A 68 0.54 -17.68 18.64
C GLY A 68 2.05 -17.87 18.46
N VAL A 69 2.46 -18.42 17.31
CA VAL A 69 3.88 -18.71 17.00
C VAL A 69 4.72 -17.43 16.97
N LEU A 70 4.16 -16.34 16.43
CA LEU A 70 4.85 -15.05 16.33
C LEU A 70 4.95 -14.33 17.69
N THR A 71 4.00 -14.56 18.60
CA THR A 71 4.00 -13.95 19.94
C THR A 71 4.88 -14.73 20.93
N SER A 72 5.09 -16.03 20.70
CA SER A 72 5.89 -16.88 21.59
C SER A 72 7.41 -16.65 21.52
N SER A 73 7.94 -16.12 20.41
CA SER A 73 9.39 -15.89 20.27
C SER A 73 9.74 -14.41 20.17
N HIS A 74 10.65 -13.99 21.05
CA HIS A 74 11.10 -12.60 21.17
C HIS A 74 11.75 -12.04 19.89
N GLN A 75 12.41 -12.90 19.10
CA GLN A 75 13.03 -12.49 17.83
C GLN A 75 11.99 -12.06 16.79
N TYR A 76 10.86 -12.76 16.73
CA TYR A 76 9.77 -12.40 15.80
C TYR A 76 8.97 -11.20 16.27
N LEU A 77 8.82 -11.01 17.59
CA LEU A 77 8.18 -9.82 18.15
C LEU A 77 8.87 -8.53 17.71
N ASN A 78 10.21 -8.48 17.74
CA ASN A 78 10.96 -7.31 17.30
C ASN A 78 10.75 -7.01 15.80
N ILE A 79 10.64 -8.04 14.96
CA ILE A 79 10.39 -7.89 13.52
C ILE A 79 8.97 -7.38 13.28
N VAL A 80 7.98 -7.94 13.99
CA VAL A 80 6.57 -7.49 13.90
C VAL A 80 6.44 -6.05 14.35
N GLU A 81 7.14 -5.65 15.42
CA GLU A 81 7.16 -4.29 15.92
C GLU A 81 7.79 -3.32 14.91
N GLN A 82 8.93 -3.68 14.31
CA GLN A 82 9.54 -2.89 13.24
C GLN A 82 8.61 -2.73 12.02
N LEU A 83 7.91 -3.79 11.64
CA LEU A 83 6.94 -3.76 10.56
C LEU A 83 5.76 -2.83 10.90
N ARG A 84 5.25 -2.90 12.13
CA ARG A 84 4.18 -2.03 12.63
C ARG A 84 4.59 -0.56 12.52
N THR A 85 5.76 -0.20 13.05
CA THR A 85 6.26 1.18 13.02
C THR A 85 6.40 1.69 11.59
N ARG A 86 7.06 0.95 10.70
CA ARG A 86 7.20 1.34 9.29
C ARG A 86 5.86 1.50 8.57
N CYS A 87 4.89 0.64 8.88
CA CYS A 87 3.55 0.73 8.31
C CYS A 87 2.84 2.01 8.79
N MET A 88 2.88 2.29 10.09
CA MET A 88 2.27 3.49 10.67
C MET A 88 2.92 4.78 10.14
N ASP A 89 4.26 4.81 10.04
CA ASP A 89 4.98 5.95 9.46
C ASP A 89 4.55 6.22 8.01
N THR A 90 4.31 5.16 7.23
CA THR A 90 3.87 5.26 5.84
C THR A 90 2.44 5.78 5.75
N VAL A 91 1.54 5.28 6.60
CA VAL A 91 0.15 5.74 6.68
C VAL A 91 0.12 7.22 7.10
N GLU A 92 0.96 7.62 8.05
CA GLU A 92 1.07 9.01 8.47
C GLU A 92 1.56 9.93 7.35
N LYS A 93 2.63 9.55 6.64
CA LYS A 93 3.11 10.30 5.48
C LYS A 93 2.03 10.46 4.42
N LEU A 94 1.32 9.38 4.11
CA LEU A 94 0.23 9.40 3.13
C LEU A 94 -0.91 10.30 3.60
N ARG A 95 -1.32 10.20 4.87
CA ARG A 95 -2.34 11.06 5.49
C ARG A 95 -1.95 12.53 5.39
N ASN A 96 -0.69 12.86 5.67
CA ASN A 96 -0.20 14.23 5.62
C ASN A 96 -0.20 14.76 4.18
N ASN A 97 0.25 13.97 3.20
CA ASN A 97 0.20 14.35 1.79
C ASN A 97 -1.23 14.57 1.30
N VAL A 98 -2.15 13.66 1.61
CA VAL A 98 -3.56 13.81 1.24
C VAL A 98 -4.19 15.01 1.95
N GLY A 99 -3.86 15.24 3.22
CA GLY A 99 -4.33 16.38 3.99
C GLY A 99 -3.87 17.71 3.41
N PHE A 100 -2.58 17.81 3.07
CA PHE A 100 -2.00 18.97 2.41
C PHE A 100 -2.62 19.22 1.04
N ASN A 101 -2.71 18.19 0.20
CA ASN A 101 -3.32 18.28 -1.13
C ASN A 101 -4.79 18.71 -1.05
N LEU A 102 -5.54 18.16 -0.09
CA LEU A 102 -6.94 18.53 0.13
C LEU A 102 -7.09 19.99 0.59
N ALA A 103 -6.22 20.45 1.50
CA ALA A 103 -6.22 21.84 1.94
C ALA A 103 -5.89 22.80 0.78
N GLY A 104 -4.89 22.45 -0.03
CA GLY A 104 -4.54 23.20 -1.24
C GLY A 104 -5.69 23.26 -2.24
N LEU A 105 -6.34 22.13 -2.54
CA LEU A 105 -7.50 22.10 -3.43
C LEU A 105 -8.69 22.91 -2.90
N LYS A 106 -8.93 22.90 -1.58
CA LYS A 106 -9.98 23.73 -0.95
C LYS A 106 -9.68 25.22 -1.07
N LEU A 107 -8.42 25.61 -0.92
CA LEU A 107 -7.98 26.99 -1.08
C LEU A 107 -8.14 27.46 -2.53
N ILE A 108 -7.67 26.66 -3.49
CA ILE A 108 -7.80 26.94 -4.92
C ILE A 108 -9.28 27.07 -5.30
N ARG A 109 -10.13 26.14 -4.83
CA ARG A 109 -11.58 26.21 -5.07
C ARG A 109 -12.17 27.53 -4.56
N ARG A 110 -11.82 27.93 -3.33
CA ARG A 110 -12.31 29.17 -2.73
C ARG A 110 -11.88 30.40 -3.53
N GLN A 111 -10.63 30.46 -3.98
CA GLN A 111 -10.15 31.58 -4.81
C GLN A 111 -10.91 31.68 -6.13
N ILE A 112 -11.22 30.55 -6.77
CA ILE A 112 -11.99 30.51 -8.01
C ILE A 112 -13.45 30.95 -7.75
N GLU A 113 -14.06 30.51 -6.66
CA GLU A 113 -15.42 30.92 -6.26
C GLU A 113 -15.48 32.43 -5.95
N GLU A 114 -14.45 32.99 -5.29
CA GLU A 114 -14.33 34.43 -5.01
C GLU A 114 -14.09 35.26 -6.28
N GLN A 115 -13.30 34.76 -7.24
CA GLN A 115 -13.03 35.46 -8.50
C GLN A 115 -14.23 35.48 -9.46
N ASN A 116 -15.05 34.43 -9.46
CA ASN A 116 -16.18 34.29 -10.39
C ASN A 116 -17.53 34.70 -9.77
N ASP A 117 -17.56 35.15 -8.51
CA ASP A 117 -18.75 35.54 -7.74
C ASP A 117 -19.92 34.52 -7.80
N VAL A 118 -19.57 33.23 -7.97
CA VAL A 118 -20.51 32.12 -8.11
C VAL A 118 -19.97 30.91 -7.34
N ILE A 119 -20.82 30.31 -6.50
CA ILE A 119 -20.53 29.02 -5.86
C ILE A 119 -20.58 27.93 -6.94
N LEU A 120 -19.41 27.50 -7.40
CA LEU A 120 -19.26 26.39 -8.33
C LEU A 120 -19.86 25.11 -7.71
N PHE A 121 -20.85 24.54 -8.38
CA PHE A 121 -21.46 23.25 -8.02
C PHE A 121 -22.27 23.19 -6.71
N ALA A 122 -22.95 24.27 -6.31
CA ALA A 122 -23.88 24.25 -5.16
C ALA A 122 -24.90 23.08 -5.25
N ASP A 123 -25.45 22.87 -6.44
CA ASP A 123 -26.51 21.88 -6.69
C ASP A 123 -25.97 20.43 -6.72
N ALA A 124 -24.75 20.21 -7.24
CA ALA A 124 -24.11 18.89 -7.24
C ALA A 124 -23.60 18.51 -5.84
N THR A 125 -23.14 19.49 -5.05
CA THR A 125 -22.65 19.28 -3.67
C THR A 125 -23.79 18.90 -2.71
N GLN A 126 -24.98 19.47 -2.86
CA GLN A 126 -26.16 19.07 -2.08
C GLN A 126 -26.59 17.61 -2.33
N LYS A 127 -26.53 17.14 -3.58
CA LYS A 127 -26.87 15.74 -3.93
C LYS A 127 -25.85 14.74 -3.36
N LEU A 128 -24.57 15.08 -3.32
CA LEU A 128 -23.54 14.23 -2.73
C LEU A 128 -23.64 14.18 -1.20
N THR A 129 -23.76 15.32 -0.52
CA THR A 129 -23.86 15.39 0.95
C THR A 129 -25.11 14.69 1.49
N SER A 130 -26.26 14.80 0.80
CA SER A 130 -27.48 14.08 1.16
C SER A 130 -27.33 12.55 1.00
N ASN A 131 -26.60 12.08 -0.03
CA ASN A 131 -26.31 10.67 -0.23
C ASN A 131 -25.28 10.13 0.76
N GLU A 132 -24.26 10.91 1.12
CA GLU A 132 -23.29 10.57 2.17
C GLU A 132 -23.94 10.52 3.56
N ALA A 133 -24.85 11.45 3.86
CA ALA A 133 -25.64 11.43 5.10
C ALA A 133 -26.51 10.17 5.21
N LYS A 134 -27.14 9.74 4.10
CA LYS A 134 -27.88 8.47 4.04
C LYS A 134 -26.97 7.26 4.27
N LYS A 135 -25.78 7.22 3.65
CA LYS A 135 -24.79 6.14 3.87
C LYS A 135 -24.29 6.11 5.32
N ARG A 136 -24.05 7.27 5.93
CA ARG A 136 -23.59 7.40 7.33
C ARG A 136 -24.67 6.95 8.34
N LYS A 137 -25.95 7.23 8.08
CA LYS A 137 -27.07 6.67 8.85
C LYS A 137 -27.12 5.14 8.75
N LYS A 138 -27.00 4.57 7.55
CA LYS A 138 -26.95 3.11 7.35
C LYS A 138 -25.80 2.45 8.10
N ARG A 139 -24.59 3.04 8.07
CA ARG A 139 -23.43 2.53 8.81
C ARG A 139 -23.62 2.56 10.33
N LYS A 140 -24.25 3.61 10.88
CA LYS A 140 -24.60 3.66 12.31
C LYS A 140 -25.61 2.59 12.69
N ILE A 141 -26.65 2.38 11.88
CA ILE A 141 -27.62 1.32 12.11
C ILE A 141 -26.94 -0.04 12.12
N ILE A 142 -26.10 -0.33 11.11
CA ILE A 142 -25.34 -1.59 11.06
C ILE A 142 -24.44 -1.75 12.28
N SER A 143 -23.75 -0.70 12.73
CA SER A 143 -22.95 -0.74 13.97
C SER A 143 -23.80 -1.15 15.17
N CYS A 144 -24.99 -0.55 15.35
CA CYS A 144 -25.89 -0.89 16.45
C CYS A 144 -26.44 -2.33 16.40
N TYR A 145 -26.44 -2.99 15.23
CA TYR A 145 -26.83 -4.41 15.10
C TYR A 145 -25.72 -5.38 15.49
N PHE A 146 -24.45 -4.94 15.52
CA PHE A 146 -23.30 -5.76 15.90
C PHE A 146 -22.91 -5.59 17.39
N ASP A 147 -23.60 -4.72 18.12
CA ASP A 147 -23.35 -4.42 19.54
C ASP A 147 -24.34 -5.13 20.51
N TYR A 148 -25.12 -6.12 20.04
CA TYR A 148 -26.05 -6.96 20.84
C TYR A 148 -25.61 -8.43 20.89
#